data_AF-A0A291IZN6-F1
#
_entry.id   AF-A0A291IZN6-F1
#
_cell.length_a   1.000
_cell.length_b   1.000
_cell.length_c   1.000
_cell.angle_alpha   90.00
_cell.angle_beta   90.00
_cell.angle_gamma   90.00
#
_symmetry.space_group_name_H-M   'P 1'
#
loop_
_entity.id
_entity.type
_entity.pdbx_description
1 polymer ?
#
loop_
_entity_poly.entity_id
_entity_poly.type
_entity_poly.pdbx_seq_one_letter_code
_entity_poly.pdbx_strand_id
1 'polypeptide(L)'
;MANLLNNPNKKKVIPRTKSPDPTEPVKFDDIAKVPATSQRVHHNTQVTYDSTVRMNNHLKNFLKAMVILGMSSSQQSAMETLEGTYRESLSDSERKTLAAQIETLEIADAVKNNK
;
A
#
# COMPACT_ATOMS: atom_id res chain seq x y z
N MET A 1 7.78 43.27 26.27
CA MET A 1 8.95 43.01 25.41
C MET A 1 10.03 42.34 26.26
N ALA A 2 10.13 41.01 26.18
CA ALA A 2 11.12 40.26 26.97
C ALA A 2 12.45 40.21 26.19
N ASN A 3 13.44 40.97 26.65
CA ASN A 3 14.80 40.91 26.14
C ASN A 3 15.45 39.58 26.57
N LEU A 4 15.85 38.77 25.59
CA LEU A 4 16.71 37.59 25.77
C LEU A 4 18.12 38.04 26.17
N LEU A 5 18.29 38.44 27.43
CA LEU A 5 19.56 38.94 27.97
C LEU A 5 20.65 37.88 28.09
N ASN A 6 20.29 36.59 28.11
CA ASN A 6 21.25 35.48 28.23
C ASN A 6 21.10 34.48 27.09
N ASN A 7 21.56 34.85 25.89
CA ASN A 7 21.81 33.88 24.82
C ASN A 7 23.27 33.38 24.91
N PRO A 8 23.52 32.14 25.37
CA PRO A 8 24.87 31.57 25.48
C PRO A 8 25.59 31.44 24.12
N ASN A 9 24.86 31.50 22.99
CA ASN A 9 25.45 31.49 21.65
C ASN A 9 26.03 32.85 21.21
N LYS A 10 25.90 33.94 21.99
CA LYS A 10 26.48 35.25 21.63
C LYS A 10 28.01 35.25 21.47
N LYS A 11 28.73 34.27 22.03
CA LYS A 11 30.20 34.23 22.01
C LYS A 11 30.82 33.52 20.81
N LYS A 12 30.04 32.81 19.99
CA LYS A 12 30.57 32.11 18.81
C LYS A 12 30.18 32.86 17.55
N VAL A 13 30.94 33.88 17.20
CA VAL A 13 30.89 34.46 15.85
C VAL A 13 31.61 33.46 14.94
N ILE A 14 30.86 32.56 14.32
CA ILE A 14 31.40 31.65 13.30
C ILE A 14 31.64 32.51 12.06
N PRO A 15 32.88 32.70 11.60
CA PRO A 15 33.13 33.46 10.37
C PRO A 15 32.43 32.74 9.23
N ARG A 16 31.60 33.47 8.47
CA ARG A 16 30.99 32.95 7.25
C ARG A 16 32.11 32.77 6.22
N THR A 17 32.64 31.56 6.11
CA THR A 17 33.51 31.20 5.00
C THR A 17 32.67 31.09 3.73
N LYS A 18 33.30 31.32 2.57
CA LYS A 18 32.65 31.17 1.27
C LYS A 18 32.17 29.72 1.13
N SER A 19 30.96 29.52 0.59
CA SER A 19 30.46 28.18 0.29
C SER A 19 31.47 27.43 -0.59
N PRO A 20 31.73 26.14 -0.33
CA PRO A 20 32.60 25.35 -1.19
C PRO A 20 31.96 25.28 -2.59
N ASP A 21 32.69 25.76 -3.59
CA ASP A 21 32.32 25.60 -4.98
C ASP A 21 32.63 24.15 -5.40
N PRO A 22 31.72 23.44 -6.08
CA PRO A 22 31.96 22.07 -6.53
C PRO A 22 33.17 22.03 -7.49
N THR A 23 34.05 21.05 -7.28
CA THR A 23 35.30 20.91 -8.06
C THR A 23 35.05 20.59 -9.53
N GLU A 24 33.92 19.93 -9.83
CA GLU A 24 33.50 19.64 -11.20
C GLU A 24 32.00 19.96 -11.36
N PRO A 25 31.62 20.81 -12.32
CA PRO A 25 30.21 21.06 -12.62
C PRO A 25 29.62 19.84 -13.33
N VAL A 26 28.46 19.38 -12.87
CA VAL A 26 27.72 18.28 -13.50
C VAL A 26 27.43 18.64 -14.95
N LYS A 27 27.96 17.85 -15.90
CA LYS A 27 27.70 18.04 -17.33
C LYS A 27 26.51 17.19 -17.75
N PHE A 28 25.81 17.62 -18.80
CA PHE A 28 24.71 16.83 -19.38
C PHE A 28 25.15 15.42 -19.79
N ASP A 29 26.42 15.24 -20.16
CA ASP A 29 27.01 13.94 -20.52
C ASP A 29 27.14 12.97 -19.33
N ASP A 30 27.14 13.48 -18.09
CA ASP A 30 27.19 12.64 -16.89
C ASP A 30 25.86 11.95 -16.62
N ILE A 31 24.76 12.46 -17.19
CA ILE A 31 23.43 11.83 -17.14
C ILE A 31 23.43 10.52 -17.93
N ALA A 32 24.19 10.43 -19.02
CA ALA A 32 24.29 9.24 -19.86
C ALA A 32 25.27 8.17 -19.33
N LYS A 33 26.14 8.54 -18.37
CA LYS A 33 27.16 7.65 -17.79
C LYS A 33 26.70 6.88 -16.56
N VAL A 34 25.50 7.16 -16.04
CA VAL A 34 24.94 6.36 -14.95
C VAL A 34 24.69 4.96 -15.51
N PRO A 35 25.41 3.91 -15.07
CA PRO A 35 25.04 2.57 -15.48
C PRO A 35 23.60 2.37 -15.03
N ALA A 36 22.74 2.01 -15.98
CA ALA A 36 21.36 1.61 -15.72
C ALA A 36 21.39 0.36 -14.85
N THR A 37 21.68 0.55 -13.56
CA THR A 37 21.30 -0.38 -12.52
C THR A 37 19.81 -0.15 -12.38
N SER A 38 19.07 -0.59 -13.40
CA SER A 38 17.67 -0.87 -13.31
C SER A 38 17.62 -2.02 -12.32
N GLN A 39 17.70 -1.68 -11.03
CA GLN A 39 17.10 -2.49 -10.00
C GLN A 39 15.67 -2.64 -10.52
N ARG A 40 15.38 -3.80 -11.12
CA ARG A 40 14.01 -4.24 -11.29
C ARG A 40 13.50 -4.34 -9.88
N VAL A 41 12.99 -3.23 -9.35
CA VAL A 41 12.14 -3.24 -8.19
C VAL A 41 10.98 -4.09 -8.68
N HIS A 42 10.98 -5.36 -8.28
CA HIS A 42 9.82 -6.21 -8.43
C HIS A 42 8.74 -5.51 -7.62
N HIS A 43 7.98 -4.61 -8.26
CA HIS A 43 6.74 -4.13 -7.71
C HIS A 43 5.83 -5.33 -7.75
N ASN A 44 5.77 -6.05 -6.62
CA ASN A 44 4.70 -7.00 -6.38
C ASN A 44 3.40 -6.20 -6.45
N THR A 45 2.69 -6.35 -7.57
CA THR A 45 1.42 -5.69 -7.86
C THR A 45 0.27 -6.29 -7.05
N GLN A 46 0.49 -7.44 -6.42
CA GLN A 46 -0.51 -8.15 -5.63
C GLN A 46 0.13 -8.73 -4.37
N VAL A 47 -0.61 -8.68 -3.27
CA VAL A 47 -0.22 -9.28 -2.00
C VAL A 47 -1.38 -10.10 -1.47
N THR A 48 -1.11 -11.37 -1.16
CA THR A 48 -2.08 -12.29 -0.56
C THR A 48 -1.66 -12.56 0.88
N TYR A 49 -2.60 -12.45 1.81
CA TYR A 49 -2.38 -12.76 3.22
C TYR A 49 -3.66 -13.30 3.87
N ASP A 50 -3.51 -14.10 4.91
CA ASP A 50 -4.63 -14.59 5.69
C ASP A 50 -5.27 -13.45 6.47
N SER A 51 -6.59 -13.28 6.31
CA SER A 51 -7.36 -12.27 7.02
C SER A 51 -8.46 -12.91 7.86
N THR A 52 -8.76 -12.30 9.01
CA THR A 52 -9.87 -12.73 9.87
C THR A 52 -10.96 -11.67 9.85
N VAL A 53 -12.19 -12.07 9.51
CA VAL A 53 -13.36 -11.20 9.49
C VAL A 53 -14.23 -11.47 10.72
N ARG A 54 -14.59 -10.42 11.47
CA ARG A 54 -15.54 -10.53 12.58
C ARG A 54 -16.95 -10.61 12.02
N MET A 55 -17.69 -11.67 12.36
CA MET A 55 -19.06 -11.89 11.90
C MET A 55 -19.99 -12.31 13.03
N ASN A 56 -21.30 -12.11 12.82
CA ASN A 56 -22.32 -12.53 13.78
C ASN A 56 -22.51 -14.06 13.78
N ASN A 57 -23.23 -14.57 14.79
CA ASN A 57 -23.42 -16.02 14.93
C ASN A 57 -24.25 -16.61 13.79
N HIS A 58 -25.23 -15.87 13.27
CA HIS A 58 -26.18 -16.36 12.28
C HIS A 58 -25.47 -16.64 10.96
N LEU A 59 -24.64 -15.71 10.50
CA LEU A 59 -23.82 -15.88 9.30
C LEU A 59 -22.83 -17.03 9.48
N LYS A 60 -22.15 -17.11 10.63
CA LYS A 60 -21.25 -18.23 10.93
C LYS A 60 -21.97 -19.58 10.86
N ASN A 61 -23.16 -19.67 11.45
CA ASN A 61 -23.94 -20.90 11.48
C ASN A 61 -24.49 -21.25 10.09
N PHE A 62 -24.85 -20.27 9.28
CA PHE A 62 -25.23 -20.45 7.88
C PHE A 62 -24.08 -21.07 7.06
N LEU A 63 -22.88 -20.50 7.13
CA LEU A 63 -21.70 -21.05 6.45
C LEU A 63 -21.38 -22.47 6.93
N LYS A 64 -21.51 -22.74 8.23
CA LYS A 64 -21.36 -24.09 8.77
C LYS A 64 -22.40 -25.07 8.22
N ALA A 65 -23.66 -24.65 8.10
CA ALA A 65 -24.71 -25.49 7.54
C ALA A 65 -24.42 -25.83 6.06
N MET A 66 -23.94 -24.88 5.26
CA MET A 66 -23.52 -25.14 3.89
C MET A 66 -22.44 -26.23 3.80
N VAL A 67 -21.47 -26.20 4.72
CA VAL A 67 -20.42 -27.23 4.78
C VAL A 67 -20.99 -28.59 5.21
N ILE A 68 -21.84 -28.62 6.25
CA ILE A 68 -22.46 -29.86 6.75
C ILE A 68 -23.33 -30.52 5.67
N LEU A 69 -24.05 -29.73 4.88
CA LEU A 69 -24.88 -30.20 3.78
C LEU A 69 -24.07 -30.63 2.55
N GLY A 70 -22.74 -30.50 2.57
CA GLY A 70 -21.88 -30.86 1.45
C GLY A 70 -21.94 -29.89 0.27
N MET A 71 -22.52 -28.69 0.46
CA MET A 71 -22.61 -27.66 -0.59
C MET A 71 -21.26 -26.97 -0.81
N SER A 72 -20.37 -27.01 0.18
CA SER A 72 -19.03 -26.45 0.10
C SER A 72 -18.05 -27.24 0.96
N SER A 73 -16.78 -27.28 0.57
CA SER A 73 -15.73 -28.05 1.29
C SER A 73 -15.27 -27.38 2.58
N SER A 74 -15.42 -26.05 2.69
CA SER A 74 -15.03 -25.25 3.84
C SER A 74 -15.91 -24.00 3.96
N GLN A 75 -15.86 -23.32 5.11
CA GLN A 75 -16.58 -22.04 5.29
C GLN A 75 -16.05 -20.96 4.34
N GLN A 76 -14.77 -21.02 3.97
CA GLN A 76 -14.16 -20.12 2.98
C GLN A 76 -14.73 -20.39 1.58
N SER A 77 -14.75 -21.65 1.14
CA SER A 77 -15.33 -22.02 -0.17
C SER A 77 -16.83 -21.68 -0.25
N ALA A 78 -17.55 -21.80 0.87
CA ALA A 78 -18.94 -21.34 0.96
C ALA A 78 -19.04 -19.82 0.75
N MET A 79 -18.13 -19.04 1.35
CA MET A 79 -18.08 -17.58 1.14
C MET A 79 -17.73 -17.21 -0.30
N GLU A 80 -16.77 -17.88 -0.93
CA GLU A 80 -16.41 -17.69 -2.34
C GLU A 80 -17.60 -17.99 -3.27
N THR A 81 -18.39 -19.02 -2.96
CA THR A 81 -19.62 -19.34 -3.69
C THR A 81 -20.68 -18.24 -3.54
N LEU A 82 -20.86 -17.71 -2.34
CA LEU A 82 -21.77 -16.59 -2.08
C LEU A 82 -21.32 -15.31 -2.79
N GLU A 83 -20.01 -15.04 -2.79
CA GLU A 83 -19.42 -13.93 -3.52
C GLU A 83 -19.69 -14.05 -5.03
N GLY A 84 -19.48 -15.23 -5.61
CA GLY A 84 -19.78 -15.52 -7.01
C GLY A 84 -21.27 -15.28 -7.33
N THR A 85 -22.16 -15.87 -6.54
CA THR A 85 -23.61 -15.69 -6.68
C THR A 85 -24.02 -14.22 -6.57
N TYR A 86 -23.43 -13.48 -5.63
CA TYR A 86 -23.70 -12.05 -5.48
C TYR A 86 -23.23 -11.26 -6.71
N ARG A 87 -22.01 -11.52 -7.22
CA ARG A 87 -21.51 -10.89 -8.44
C ARG A 87 -22.38 -11.17 -9.65
N GLU A 88 -22.93 -12.37 -9.75
CA GLU A 88 -23.86 -12.76 -10.81
C GLU A 88 -25.18 -11.99 -10.74
N SER A 89 -25.63 -11.65 -9.53
CA SER A 89 -26.86 -10.86 -9.31
C SER A 89 -26.74 -9.38 -9.69
N LEU A 90 -25.51 -8.87 -9.83
CA LEU A 90 -25.25 -7.46 -10.17
C LEU A 90 -25.39 -7.20 -11.67
N SER A 91 -25.88 -6.00 -12.00
CA SER A 91 -25.83 -5.47 -13.37
C SER A 91 -24.39 -5.24 -13.84
N ASP A 92 -24.20 -5.07 -15.16
CA ASP A 92 -22.87 -4.84 -15.73
C ASP A 92 -22.18 -3.58 -15.19
N SER A 93 -22.94 -2.51 -14.94
CA SER A 93 -22.40 -1.26 -14.38
C SER A 93 -21.98 -1.44 -12.92
N GLU A 94 -22.79 -2.11 -12.11
CA GLU A 94 -22.47 -2.43 -10.71
C GLU A 94 -21.27 -3.37 -10.62
N ARG A 95 -21.19 -4.38 -11.47
CA ARG A 95 -20.08 -5.33 -11.52
C ARG A 95 -18.76 -4.64 -11.85
N LYS A 96 -18.75 -3.74 -12.85
CA LYS A 96 -17.58 -2.92 -13.19
C LYS A 96 -17.16 -2.01 -12.03
N THR A 97 -18.13 -1.39 -11.36
CA THR A 97 -17.89 -0.51 -10.22
C THR A 97 -17.29 -1.29 -9.05
N LEU A 98 -17.84 -2.46 -8.73
CA LEU A 98 -17.32 -3.35 -7.69
C LEU A 98 -15.90 -3.82 -8.02
N ALA A 99 -15.63 -4.23 -9.26
CA ALA A 99 -14.29 -4.64 -9.69
C ALA A 99 -13.25 -3.53 -9.52
N ALA A 100 -13.57 -2.30 -9.93
CA ALA A 100 -12.68 -1.15 -9.78
C ALA A 100 -12.37 -0.83 -8.30
N GLN A 101 -13.35 -0.98 -7.40
CA GLN A 101 -13.14 -0.78 -5.96
C GLN A 101 -12.23 -1.87 -5.37
N ILE A 102 -12.42 -3.13 -5.77
CA ILE A 102 -11.56 -4.23 -5.31
C ILE A 102 -10.11 -4.02 -5.78
N GLU A 103 -9.91 -3.69 -7.06
CA GLU A 103 -8.58 -3.40 -7.61
C GLU A 103 -7.89 -2.24 -6.87
N THR A 104 -8.65 -1.18 -6.55
CA THR A 104 -8.12 -0.04 -5.79
C THR A 104 -7.63 -0.47 -4.39
N LEU A 105 -8.37 -1.35 -3.72
CA LEU A 105 -7.99 -1.89 -2.40
C LEU A 105 -6.75 -2.78 -2.49
N GLU A 106 -6.69 -3.67 -3.49
CA GLU A 106 -5.53 -4.55 -3.72
C GLU A 106 -4.24 -3.75 -3.97
N ILE A 107 -4.31 -2.70 -4.80
CA ILE A 107 -3.18 -1.80 -5.04
C ILE A 107 -2.76 -1.11 -3.74
N ALA A 108 -3.73 -0.62 -2.94
CA ALA A 108 -3.42 0.04 -1.68
C ALA A 108 -2.71 -0.90 -0.69
N ASP A 109 -3.11 -2.18 -0.65
CA ASP A 109 -2.49 -3.18 0.21
C ASP A 109 -1.11 -3.62 -0.29
N ALA A 110 -0.92 -3.72 -1.61
CA ALA A 110 0.40 -3.96 -2.21
C ALA A 110 1.39 -2.83 -1.90
N VAL A 111 0.95 -1.57 -1.95
CA VAL A 111 1.78 -0.41 -1.61
C VAL A 111 2.16 -0.38 -0.14
N LYS A 112 1.25 -0.75 0.77
CA LYS A 112 1.54 -0.79 2.22
C LYS A 112 2.57 -1.85 2.58
N ASN A 113 2.52 -3.03 1.95
CA ASN A 113 3.43 -4.13 2.25
C ASN A 113 4.83 -3.98 1.61
N ASN A 114 4.97 -3.09 0.62
CA ASN A 114 6.26 -2.77 -0.01
C ASN A 114 7.03 -1.62 0.70
N LYS A 115 6.56 -1.13 1.86
CA LYS A 115 7.21 -0.12 2.71
C LYS A 115 7.78 -0.72 3.97
#